data_AF-A0A8T1V5T8-F1
#
_entry.id   AF-A0A8T1V5T8-F1
#
_cell.length_a   1.000
_cell.length_b   1.000
_cell.length_c   1.000
_cell.angle_alpha   90.00
_cell.angle_beta   90.00
_cell.angle_gamma   90.00
#
_symmetry.space_group_name_H-M   'P 1'
#
loop_
_entity.id
_entity.type
_entity.pdbx_description
1 polymer ?
#
loop_
_entity_poly.entity_id
_entity_poly.type
_entity_poly.pdbx_seq_one_letter_code
_entity_poly.pdbx_strand_id
1 'polypeptide(L)' 'MDRGPFRRQWAMQMLAVAFLLLVAVGCAEFFTPGDVPGPPEKVLVSPASDTSMRVQFFPPLNVKPEGVNGAPVLG' A
#
# COMPACT_ATOMS: atom_id res chain seq x y z
N MET A 1 -12.35 -7.03 50.62
CA MET A 1 -12.37 -7.56 49.22
C MET A 1 -11.19 -6.94 48.48
N ASP A 2 -10.06 -7.66 48.43
CA ASP A 2 -8.85 -7.19 47.75
C ASP A 2 -9.05 -7.21 46.24
N ARG A 3 -9.19 -6.01 45.64
CA ARG A 3 -9.31 -5.83 44.19
C ARG A 3 -7.94 -5.79 43.48
N GLY A 4 -6.85 -5.92 44.23
CA GLY A 4 -5.47 -5.87 43.74
C GLY A 4 -5.13 -6.88 42.63
N PRO A 5 -5.40 -8.20 42.80
CA PRO A 5 -5.07 -9.19 41.77
C PRO A 5 -5.92 -9.03 40.52
N PHE A 6 -7.20 -8.67 40.67
CA PHE A 6 -8.11 -8.40 39.55
C PHE A 6 -7.63 -7.20 38.72
N ARG A 7 -7.33 -6.07 39.37
CA ARG A 7 -6.79 -4.87 38.69
C ARG A 7 -5.48 -5.14 37.96
N ARG A 8 -4.60 -5.95 38.56
CA ARG A 8 -3.32 -6.33 37.96
C ARG A 8 -3.51 -7.20 36.70
N GLN A 9 -4.49 -8.10 36.71
CA GLN A 9 -4.83 -8.91 35.54
C GLN A 9 -5.33 -8.05 34.37
N TRP A 10 -6.23 -7.10 34.62
CA TRP A 10 -6.71 -6.16 33.59
C TRP A 10 -5.58 -5.29 33.04
N ALA A 11 -4.69 -4.80 33.89
CA ALA A 11 -3.54 -4.01 33.46
C ALA A 11 -2.62 -4.81 32.51
N MET A 12 -2.37 -6.08 32.83
CA MET A 12 -1.57 -6.97 31.97
C MET A 12 -2.27 -7.27 30.64
N GLN A 13 -3.59 -7.46 30.64
CA GLN A 13 -4.37 -7.66 29.42
C GLN A 13 -4.34 -6.42 28.52
N MET A 14 -4.51 -5.22 29.09
CA MET A 14 -4.42 -3.98 28.33
C MET A 14 -3.03 -3.75 27.74
N LEU A 15 -1.97 -4.08 28.50
CA LEU A 15 -0.59 -4.06 28.00
C LEU A 15 -0.37 -5.04 26.85
N ALA A 16 -0.90 -6.27 26.97
CA ALA A 16 -0.80 -7.27 25.91
C ALA A 16 -1.55 -6.84 24.64
N VAL A 17 -2.75 -6.27 24.79
CA VAL A 17 -3.53 -5.72 23.66
C VAL A 17 -2.79 -4.54 23.03
N ALA A 18 -2.25 -3.61 23.83
CA ALA A 18 -1.49 -2.48 23.32
C ALA A 18 -0.23 -2.94 22.56
N PHE A 19 0.48 -3.94 23.08
CA PHE A 19 1.64 -4.53 22.41
C PHE A 19 1.24 -5.20 21.08
N LEU A 20 0.15 -5.97 21.08
CA LEU A 20 -0.37 -6.61 19.87
C LEU A 20 -0.77 -5.58 18.81
N LEU A 21 -1.43 -4.50 19.21
CA LEU A 21 -1.79 -3.39 18.32
C LEU A 21 -0.55 -2.69 17.76
N LEU A 22 0.50 -2.51 18.57
CA LEU A 22 1.76 -1.91 18.13
C LEU A 22 2.43 -2.77 17.04
N VAL A 23 2.48 -4.09 17.25
CA VAL A 23 3.01 -5.04 16.26
C VAL A 23 2.15 -5.02 14.98
N ALA A 24 0.82 -5.03 15.11
CA ALA A 24 -0.08 -4.99 13.96
C ALA A 24 0.09 -3.72 13.11
N VAL A 25 0.29 -2.55 13.74
CA VAL A 25 0.57 -1.30 13.03
C VAL A 25 1.96 -1.31 12.38
N GLY A 26 2.98 -1.85 13.07
CA GLY A 26 4.34 -1.95 12.52
C GLY A 26 4.48 -2.95 11.37
N CYS A 27 3.62 -3.96 11.30
CA CYS A 27 3.55 -4.93 10.21
C CYS A 27 2.50 -4.59 9.14
N ALA A 28 1.79 -3.46 9.28
CA ALA A 28 0.86 -3.03 8.26
C ALA A 28 1.65 -2.45 7.07
N GLU A 29 1.40 -2.97 5.89
CA GLU A 29 1.86 -2.38 4.63
C GLU A 29 1.14 -1.03 4.45
N PHE A 30 1.79 0.05 4.85
CA PHE A 30 1.31 1.41 4.60
C PHE A 30 1.74 1.86 3.21
N PHE A 31 0.77 2.36 2.43
CA PHE A 31 1.09 3.03 1.17
C PHE A 31 1.91 4.30 1.47
N THR A 32 3.21 4.26 1.18
CA THR A 32 4.03 5.46 1.11
C THR A 32 3.66 6.26 -0.13
N PRO A 33 3.70 7.60 -0.12
CA PRO A 33 3.36 8.41 -1.30
C PRO A 33 4.19 8.09 -2.56
N GLY A 34 5.33 7.39 -2.41
CA GLY A 34 6.12 6.89 -3.55
C GLY A 34 5.52 5.67 -4.24
N ASP A 35 4.48 5.06 -3.67
CA ASP A 35 3.90 3.77 -4.11
C ASP A 35 3.03 3.86 -5.37
N VAL A 36 2.79 5.08 -5.86
CA VAL A 36 2.06 5.31 -7.09
C VAL A 36 3.04 5.25 -8.27
N PRO A 37 2.79 4.41 -9.30
CA PRO A 37 3.60 4.41 -10.50
C PRO A 37 3.69 5.80 -11.12
N GLY A 38 4.88 6.19 -11.58
CA GLY A 38 5.06 7.43 -12.33
C GLY A 38 4.25 7.47 -13.62
N PRO A 39 4.07 8.65 -14.23
CA PRO A 39 3.38 8.76 -15.51
C PRO A 39 4.12 8.02 -16.63
N PRO A 40 3.41 7.53 -17.65
CA PRO A 40 4.03 6.86 -18.79
C PRO A 40 4.86 7.83 -19.64
N GLU A 41 5.88 7.30 -20.31
CA GLU A 41 6.81 8.08 -21.15
C GLU A 41 6.51 7.93 -22.64
N LYS A 42 6.89 8.95 -23.42
CA LYS A 42 6.81 8.99 -24.90
C LYS A 42 5.43 8.53 -25.44
N VAL A 43 4.38 9.21 -24.98
CA VAL A 43 3.00 8.96 -25.42
C VAL A 43 2.85 9.35 -26.89
N LEU A 44 2.37 8.41 -27.70
CA LEU A 44 2.06 8.55 -29.11
C LEU A 44 0.58 8.23 -29.33
N VAL A 45 -0.13 9.14 -30.00
CA VAL A 45 -1.55 8.99 -30.31
C VAL A 45 -1.72 9.03 -31.82
N SER A 46 -2.40 8.02 -32.37
CA SER A 46 -2.71 7.94 -33.81
C SER A 46 -4.15 7.48 -34.04
N PRO A 47 -4.79 7.84 -35.16
CA PRO A 47 -6.10 7.29 -35.51
C PRO A 47 -6.02 5.77 -35.66
N ALA A 48 -7.00 5.05 -35.12
CA ALA A 48 -7.18 3.62 -35.36
C ALA A 48 -8.40 3.34 -36.25
N SER A 49 -9.43 4.19 -36.15
CA SER A 49 -10.60 4.25 -37.05
C SER A 49 -11.24 5.64 -36.99
N ASP A 50 -12.35 5.83 -37.69
CA ASP A 50 -13.12 7.09 -37.65
C ASP A 50 -13.69 7.43 -36.26
N THR A 51 -13.74 6.45 -35.35
CA THR A 51 -14.29 6.59 -33.99
C THR A 51 -13.33 6.15 -32.89
N SER A 52 -12.10 5.75 -33.22
CA SER A 52 -11.15 5.24 -32.24
C SER A 52 -9.71 5.73 -32.47
N MET A 53 -8.97 5.83 -31.37
CA MET A 53 -7.56 6.21 -31.38
C MET A 53 -6.72 5.11 -30.76
N ARG A 54 -5.56 4.86 -31.36
CA ARG A 54 -4.51 4.01 -30.79
C ARG A 54 -3.58 4.90 -29.97
N VAL A 55 -3.37 4.50 -28.71
CA VAL A 55 -2.41 5.13 -27.80
C VAL A 55 -1.27 4.14 -27.54
N GLN A 56 -0.04 4.57 -27.76
CA GLN A 56 1.18 3.82 -27.47
C GLN A 56 2.03 4.63 -26.50
N PHE A 57 2.64 3.97 -25.53
CA PHE A 57 3.50 4.62 -24.54
C PHE A 57 4.53 3.62 -24.00
N PHE A 58 5.58 4.15 -23.37
CA PHE A 58 6.51 3.36 -22.59
C PHE A 58 6.10 3.39 -21.12
N PRO A 59 6.20 2.27 -20.39
CA PRO A 59 6.05 2.30 -18.95
C PRO A 59 7.12 3.22 -18.32
N PRO A 60 6.83 3.82 -17.15
CA PRO A 60 7.79 4.68 -16.46
C PRO A 60 9.14 3.98 -16.22
N LEU A 61 10.25 4.68 -16.48
CA LEU A 61 11.60 4.14 -16.26
C LEU A 61 11.84 3.86 -14.77
N ASN A 62 12.44 2.71 -14.47
CA ASN A 62 12.82 2.23 -13.11
C ASN A 62 11.67 1.75 -12.21
N VAL A 63 10.47 1.51 -12.72
CA VAL A 63 9.41 0.85 -11.93
C VAL A 63 9.55 -0.66 -12.12
N LYS A 64 9.69 -1.40 -11.01
CA LYS A 64 9.58 -2.86 -11.04
C LYS A 64 8.18 -3.24 -11.59
N PRO A 65 7.99 -4.45 -12.13
CA PRO A 65 6.65 -4.93 -12.53
C PRO A 65 5.64 -4.87 -11.38
N GLU A 66 6.18 -5.07 -10.19
CA GLU A 66 5.60 -4.78 -8.90
C GLU A 66 5.80 -3.27 -8.68
N GLY A 67 4.73 -2.50 -8.51
CA GLY A 67 4.76 -1.06 -8.21
C GLY A 67 5.70 -0.75 -7.03
N VAL A 68 5.87 0.52 -6.71
CA VAL A 68 6.88 0.91 -5.71
C VAL A 68 6.62 0.30 -4.31
N ASN A 69 5.37 -0.09 -4.02
CA ASN A 69 4.96 -0.90 -2.85
C ASN A 69 5.03 -2.43 -3.01
N GLY A 70 5.53 -2.95 -4.12
CA GLY A 70 5.50 -4.39 -4.40
C GLY A 70 4.13 -4.92 -4.87
N ALA A 71 3.10 -4.07 -5.05
CA ALA A 71 1.81 -4.50 -5.59
C ALA A 71 1.83 -4.48 -7.13
N PRO A 72 1.23 -5.44 -7.84
CA PRO A 72 1.25 -5.47 -9.29
C PRO A 72 0.53 -4.25 -9.90
N VAL A 73 1.13 -3.64 -10.92
CA VAL A 73 0.45 -2.62 -11.73
C VAL A 73 -0.57 -3.32 -12.63
N LEU A 74 -1.86 -3.07 -12.42
CA LEU A 74 -2.95 -3.84 -13.05
C LEU A 74 -3.33 -3.39 -14.48
N GLY A 75 -2.72 -2.32 -14.98
CA GLY A 75 -3.00 -1.74 -16.30
C GLY A 75 -3.47 -0.30 -16.26
#